data_AF-A0A1X0ZWF3-F1
#
_entry.id   AF-A0A1X0ZWF3-F1
#
_cell.length_a   1.000
_cell.length_b   1.000
_cell.length_c   1.000
_cell.angle_alpha   90.00
_cell.angle_beta   90.00
_cell.angle_gamma   90.00
#
_symmetry.space_group_name_H-M   'P 1'
#
loop_
_entity.id
_entity.type
_entity.pdbx_description
1 polymer ?
#
loop_
_entity_poly.entity_id
_entity_poly.type
_entity_poly.pdbx_seq_one_letter_code
_entity_poly.pdbx_strand_id
1 'polypeptide(L)'
;MKTNERIRDFLYRMSNFICLIVAAGLMIWIAPGADHLRSMGLQDDLIRMAMVVGAVIPGLIAAAILRTLIASPTPTPNESRAG
;
A
#
# COMPACT_ATOMS: atom_id res chain seq x y z
N MET A 1 -22.56 4.09 -20.57
CA MET A 1 -22.20 4.68 -19.25
C MET A 1 -22.13 3.67 -18.10
N LYS A 2 -22.98 2.64 -18.00
CA LYS A 2 -22.97 1.65 -16.89
C LYS A 2 -21.72 0.76 -16.77
N THR A 3 -20.98 0.51 -17.85
CA THR A 3 -19.79 -0.37 -17.82
C THR A 3 -18.61 0.26 -17.10
N ASN A 4 -18.46 1.58 -17.21
CA ASN A 4 -17.31 2.30 -16.63
C ASN A 4 -17.40 2.36 -15.10
N GLU A 5 -18.62 2.44 -14.55
CA GLU A 5 -18.86 2.41 -13.09
C GLU A 5 -18.57 1.03 -12.49
N ARG A 6 -18.97 -0.07 -13.17
CA ARG A 6 -18.66 -1.43 -12.70
C ARG A 6 -17.17 -1.72 -12.68
N ILE A 7 -16.43 -1.26 -13.68
CA ILE A 7 -14.97 -1.44 -13.75
C ILE A 7 -14.30 -0.62 -12.63
N ARG A 8 -14.77 0.60 -12.37
CA ARG A 8 -14.26 1.44 -11.28
C ARG A 8 -14.51 0.81 -9.90
N ASP A 9 -15.71 0.28 -9.64
CA ASP A 9 -16.02 -0.41 -8.37
C ASP A 9 -15.21 -1.69 -8.20
N PHE A 10 -14.96 -2.42 -9.31
CA PHE A 10 -14.10 -3.59 -9.30
C PHE A 10 -12.65 -3.21 -8.98
N LEU A 11 -12.10 -2.18 -9.62
CA LEU A 11 -10.78 -1.65 -9.33
C LEU A 11 -10.66 -1.12 -7.89
N TYR A 12 -11.72 -0.51 -7.36
CA TYR A 12 -11.77 -0.07 -5.97
C TYR A 12 -11.74 -1.26 -4.99
N ARG A 13 -12.49 -2.32 -5.25
CA ARG A 13 -12.43 -3.55 -4.44
C ARG A 13 -11.09 -4.27 -4.56
N MET A 14 -10.50 -4.25 -5.74
CA MET A 14 -9.16 -4.81 -6.00
C MET A 14 -8.04 -3.94 -5.42
N SER A 15 -8.27 -2.65 -5.14
CA SER A 15 -7.28 -1.77 -4.52
C SER A 15 -6.80 -2.28 -3.17
N ASN A 16 -7.71 -2.80 -2.35
CA ASN A 16 -7.37 -3.41 -1.06
C ASN A 16 -6.52 -4.68 -1.25
N PHE A 17 -6.81 -5.45 -2.30
CA PHE A 17 -6.03 -6.63 -2.65
C PHE A 17 -4.63 -6.26 -3.15
N ILE A 18 -4.51 -5.19 -3.94
CA ILE A 18 -3.22 -4.65 -4.38
C ILE A 18 -2.42 -4.12 -3.18
N CYS A 19 -3.07 -3.41 -2.24
CA CYS A 19 -2.45 -2.99 -0.97
C CYS A 19 -1.90 -4.19 -0.19
N LEU A 20 -2.67 -5.28 -0.10
CA LEU A 20 -2.24 -6.53 0.54
C LEU A 20 -1.03 -7.15 -0.15
N ILE A 21 -1.00 -7.20 -1.49
CA ILE A 21 0.14 -7.72 -2.25
C ILE A 21 1.39 -6.88 -2.01
N VAL A 22 1.26 -5.55 -2.04
CA VAL A 22 2.40 -4.65 -1.78
C VAL A 22 2.93 -4.83 -0.36
N ALA A 23 2.04 -4.91 0.64
CA ALA A 23 2.44 -5.16 2.03
C ALA A 23 3.13 -6.52 2.20
N ALA A 24 2.63 -7.57 1.55
CA ALA A 24 3.24 -8.90 1.56
C ALA A 24 4.61 -8.91 0.87
N GLY A 25 4.74 -8.22 -0.27
CA GLY A 25 6.02 -8.06 -0.97
C GLY A 25 7.06 -7.33 -0.12
N LEU A 26 6.65 -6.28 0.60
CA LEU A 26 7.51 -5.57 1.54
C LEU A 26 7.96 -6.49 2.69
N MET A 27 7.06 -7.25 3.30
CA MET A 27 7.40 -8.22 4.35
C MET A 27 8.46 -9.24 3.89
N ILE A 28 8.34 -9.76 2.66
CA ILE A 28 9.30 -10.71 2.09
C ILE A 28 10.66 -10.06 1.86
N TRP A 29 10.69 -8.79 1.43
CA TRP A 29 11.93 -8.05 1.13
C TRP A 29 12.70 -7.60 2.39
N ILE A 30 11.99 -7.32 3.48
CA ILE A 30 12.58 -6.81 4.72
C ILE A 30 13.51 -7.84 5.38
N ALA A 31 13.19 -9.14 5.35
CA ALA A 31 14.03 -10.17 5.97
C ALA A 31 15.48 -10.23 5.40
N PRO A 32 15.71 -10.40 4.07
CA PRO A 32 17.06 -10.43 3.52
C PRO A 32 17.81 -9.10 3.67
N GLY A 33 17.10 -7.96 3.68
CA GLY A 33 17.70 -6.66 3.98
C GLY A 33 18.27 -6.59 5.40
N ALA A 34 17.61 -7.22 6.37
CA ALA A 34 18.05 -7.23 7.77
C ALA A 34 19.38 -7.98 7.92
N ASP A 35 19.44 -9.16 7.32
CA ASP A 35 20.62 -10.04 7.41
C ASP A 35 21.82 -9.43 6.68
N HIS A 36 21.58 -8.72 5.57
CA HIS A 36 22.61 -7.96 4.89
C HIS A 36 23.20 -6.85 5.78
N LEU A 37 22.35 -6.07 6.45
CA LEU A 37 22.81 -5.00 7.34
C LEU A 37 23.54 -5.56 8.58
N ARG A 38 23.10 -6.71 9.11
CA ARG A 38 23.83 -7.42 10.19
C ARG A 38 25.21 -7.86 9.73
N SER A 39 25.33 -8.37 8.50
CA SER A 39 26.63 -8.80 7.95
C SER A 39 27.64 -7.66 7.79
N MET A 40 27.16 -6.42 7.68
CA MET A 40 27.98 -5.20 7.65
C MET A 40 28.38 -4.69 9.04
N GLY A 41 27.94 -5.35 10.12
CA GLY A 41 28.25 -4.97 11.50
C GLY A 41 27.42 -3.81 12.04
N LEU A 42 26.26 -3.50 11.42
CA LEU A 42 25.35 -2.50 11.99
C LEU A 42 24.73 -3.00 13.30
N GLN A 43 24.50 -2.06 14.21
CA GLN A 43 23.76 -2.32 15.45
C GLN A 43 22.30 -2.66 15.15
N ASP A 44 21.74 -3.63 15.87
CA ASP A 44 20.37 -4.12 15.65
C ASP A 44 19.31 -3.01 15.74
N ASP A 45 19.50 -1.98 16.57
CA ASP A 45 18.60 -0.82 16.65
C ASP A 45 18.61 0.02 15.38
N LEU A 46 19.80 0.23 14.79
CA LEU A 46 19.93 0.95 13.52
C LEU A 46 19.32 0.14 12.38
N ILE A 47 19.45 -1.19 12.41
CA ILE A 47 18.82 -2.10 11.45
C ILE A 47 17.30 -1.99 11.55
N ARG A 48 16.73 -2.05 12.76
CA ARG A 48 15.28 -1.87 12.97
C ARG A 48 14.78 -0.55 12.41
N MET A 49 15.49 0.56 12.65
CA MET A 49 15.13 1.85 12.07
C MET A 49 15.22 1.86 10.54
N ALA A 50 16.27 1.30 9.97
CA ALA A 50 16.43 1.19 8.51
C ALA A 50 15.31 0.34 7.87
N MET A 51 14.90 -0.75 8.53
CA MET A 51 13.81 -1.62 8.09
C MET A 51 12.48 -0.87 8.08
N VAL A 52 12.20 -0.06 9.11
CA VAL A 52 10.99 0.77 9.18
C VAL A 52 10.96 1.78 8.05
N VAL A 53 12.07 2.49 7.81
CA VAL A 53 12.17 3.44 6.70
C VAL A 53 12.00 2.74 5.34
N GLY A 54 12.63 1.58 5.17
CA GLY A 54 12.53 0.73 3.99
C GLY A 54 11.12 0.17 3.74
N ALA A 55 10.29 0.05 4.78
CA ALA A 55 8.89 -0.37 4.67
C ALA A 55 7.94 0.82 4.41
N VAL A 56 8.17 1.94 5.10
CA VAL A 56 7.29 3.12 5.08
C VAL A 56 7.34 3.83 3.73
N ILE A 57 8.52 4.04 3.15
CA ILE A 57 8.64 4.78 1.88
C ILE A 57 7.90 4.08 0.74
N PRO A 58 8.11 2.77 0.47
CA PRO A 58 7.36 2.08 -0.58
C PRO A 58 5.87 1.98 -0.27
N GLY A 59 5.49 1.82 1.01
CA GLY A 59 4.10 1.84 1.44
C GLY A 59 3.39 3.16 1.13
N LEU A 60 4.05 4.30 1.40
CA LEU A 60 3.53 5.62 1.08
C LEU A 60 3.41 5.85 -0.43
N ILE A 61 4.42 5.43 -1.21
CA ILE A 61 4.38 5.52 -2.67
C ILE A 61 3.23 4.68 -3.24
N ALA A 62 3.08 3.43 -2.78
CA ALA A 62 1.99 2.56 -3.21
C ALA A 62 0.61 3.13 -2.83
N ALA A 63 0.47 3.65 -1.62
CA ALA A 63 -0.76 4.31 -1.19
C ALA A 63 -1.08 5.56 -2.03
N ALA A 64 -0.08 6.37 -2.36
CA ALA A 64 -0.24 7.53 -3.22
C ALA A 64 -0.65 7.14 -4.64
N ILE A 65 -0.01 6.12 -5.23
CA ILE A 65 -0.34 5.58 -6.56
C ILE A 65 -1.75 5.01 -6.57
N LEU A 66 -2.12 4.23 -5.54
CA LEU A 66 -3.47 3.69 -5.43
C LEU A 66 -4.49 4.82 -5.33
N ARG A 67 -4.20 5.88 -4.56
CA ARG A 67 -5.09 7.03 -4.42
C ARG A 67 -5.23 7.85 -5.70
N THR A 68 -4.21 7.93 -6.55
CA THR A 68 -4.30 8.64 -7.84
C THR A 68 -4.94 7.81 -8.93
N LEU A 69 -4.67 6.49 -8.97
CA LEU A 69 -5.24 5.57 -9.97
C LEU A 69 -6.70 5.23 -9.69
N ILE A 70 -7.09 5.21 -8.42
CA ILE A 70 -8.43 4.84 -8.00
C ILE A 70 -9.16 6.11 -7.59
N ALA A 71 -9.85 6.72 -8.55
CA ALA A 71 -10.78 7.80 -8.26
C ALA A 71 -11.79 7.33 -7.21
N SER A 72 -11.90 8.08 -6.10
CA SER A 72 -12.91 7.83 -5.06
C SER A 72 -14.29 7.65 -5.73
N PRO A 73 -15.07 6.62 -5.36
CA PRO A 73 -16.39 6.43 -5.91
C PRO A 73 -17.20 7.70 -5.64
N THR A 74 -17.92 8.16 -6.66
CA THR A 74 -18.87 9.25 -6.49
C THR A 74 -19.87 8.81 -5.42
N PRO A 75 -20.03 9.53 -4.29
CA PRO A 75 -20.93 9.11 -3.23
C PRO A 75 -22.32 8.87 -3.82
N THR A 76 -22.91 7.73 -3.46
CA THR A 76 -24.24 7.41 -3.98
C THR A 76 -25.26 8.39 -3.39
N PRO A 77 -26.36 8.74 -4.09
CA PRO A 77 -27.33 9.72 -3.60
C PRO A 77 -27.92 9.40 -2.21
N ASN A 78 -27.86 8.14 -1.77
CA ASN A 78 -28.29 7.71 -0.44
C ASN A 78 -27.29 8.04 0.67
N GLU A 79 -25.98 8.08 0.39
CA GLU A 79 -24.97 8.51 1.37
C GLU A 79 -25.00 10.02 1.58
N SER A 80 -25.36 10.78 0.53
CA SER A 80 -25.49 12.24 0.60
C SER A 80 -26.73 12.73 1.37
N ARG A 81 -27.66 11.84 1.73
CA ARG A 81 -28.89 12.15 2.48
C ARG A 81 -28.81 11.77 3.96
N ALA A 82 -27.71 11.14 4.38
CA ALA A 82 -27.50 10.65 5.75
C ALA A 82 -26.59 11.56 6.60
N GLY A 83 -26.20 12.73 6.07
CA GLY A 83 -25.55 13.83 6.80
C GLY A 83 -26.38 15.09 6.69
#